data_AF-A4SAM2-F1
#
_entry.id   AF-A4SAM2-F1
#
_cell.length_a   1.000
_cell.length_b   1.000
_cell.length_c   1.000
_cell.angle_alpha   90.00
_cell.angle_beta   90.00
_cell.angle_gamma   90.00
#
_symmetry.space_group_name_H-M   'P 1'
#
loop_
_entity.id
_entity.type
_entity.pdbx_description
1 polymer ?
#
loop_
_entity_poly.entity_id
_entity_poly.type
_entity_poly.pdbx_seq_one_letter_code
_entity_poly.pdbx_strand_id
1 'polypeptide(L)'
;MTRDEIESEFELVDASDVPTIGWWDASRGCETVAEAQTRARGVAKYLMHKARAMAAGEEEEMDVCIVTHGMFIDMLLKTLFDVPRTRGKQGALFCSQNACVHELHLDIAEDGDSVGLQVFNDVTHIPEEARSGGTVDGLSEAYTNEGSA
;
A
#
# COMPACT_ATOMS: atom_id res chain seq x y z
N MET A 1 10.65 9.46 10.26
CA MET A 1 11.88 8.87 9.73
C MET A 1 12.25 9.65 8.48
N THR A 2 13.42 10.27 8.47
CA THR A 2 13.98 10.95 7.31
C THR A 2 14.43 9.94 6.26
N ARG A 3 14.76 10.40 5.05
CA ARG A 3 15.34 9.53 4.01
C ARG A 3 16.62 8.86 4.52
N ASP A 4 17.55 9.65 5.06
CA ASP A 4 18.84 9.17 5.54
C ASP A 4 18.69 8.12 6.65
N GLU A 5 17.71 8.31 7.55
CA GLU A 5 17.38 7.32 8.58
C GLU A 5 16.91 6.00 7.96
N ILE A 6 16.00 6.05 6.97
CA ILE A 6 15.49 4.86 6.28
C ILE A 6 16.62 4.13 5.54
N GLU A 7 17.44 4.84 4.78
CA GLU A 7 18.56 4.26 4.03
C GLU A 7 19.63 3.66 4.97
N SER A 8 19.82 4.25 6.15
CA SER A 8 20.78 3.74 7.15
C SER A 8 20.29 2.50 7.90
N GLU A 9 18.98 2.39 8.11
CA GLU A 9 18.37 1.33 8.91
C GLU A 9 17.94 0.13 8.07
N PHE A 10 17.59 0.35 6.79
CA PHE A 10 17.04 -0.66 5.91
C PHE A 10 17.84 -0.75 4.60
N GLU A 11 18.87 -1.60 4.59
CA GLU A 11 19.80 -1.81 3.46
C GLU A 11 19.11 -2.19 2.14
N LEU A 12 17.90 -2.75 2.19
CA LEU A 12 17.14 -3.21 1.02
C LEU A 12 16.01 -2.24 0.59
N VAL A 13 15.88 -1.08 1.23
CA VAL A 13 14.79 -0.13 0.92
C VAL A 13 15.27 0.96 -0.03
N ASP A 14 14.62 1.08 -1.18
CA ASP A 14 14.73 2.24 -2.06
C ASP A 14 13.92 3.42 -1.47
N ALA A 15 14.63 4.40 -0.90
CA ALA A 15 14.05 5.61 -0.32
C ALA A 15 14.22 6.85 -1.21
N SER A 16 14.61 6.68 -2.48
CA SER A 16 14.94 7.78 -3.40
C SER A 16 13.82 8.82 -3.55
N ASP A 17 12.56 8.38 -3.49
CA ASP A 17 11.36 9.21 -3.58
C ASP A 17 10.87 9.76 -2.23
N VAL A 18 11.48 9.38 -1.10
CA VAL A 18 11.12 9.90 0.23
C VAL A 18 11.67 11.31 0.38
N PRO A 19 10.88 12.36 0.68
CA PRO A 19 11.44 13.70 0.91
C PRO A 19 12.52 13.67 1.99
N THR A 20 13.54 14.55 1.92
CA THR A 20 14.65 14.56 2.90
C THR A 20 14.16 14.63 4.34
N ILE A 21 13.09 15.41 4.59
CA ILE A 21 12.46 15.55 5.91
C ILE A 21 11.59 14.34 6.33
N GLY A 22 11.51 13.32 5.48
CA GLY A 22 10.53 12.23 5.60
C GLY A 22 9.15 12.64 5.10
N TRP A 23 8.23 11.68 5.12
CA TRP A 23 6.81 11.90 4.77
C TRP A 23 5.94 12.12 6.02
N TRP A 24 6.52 12.05 7.22
CA TRP A 24 5.83 12.13 8.50
C TRP A 24 6.12 13.45 9.22
N ASP A 25 5.07 14.22 9.52
CA ASP A 25 5.16 15.42 10.36
C ASP A 25 4.97 15.06 11.84
N ALA A 26 6.08 15.01 12.57
CA ALA A 26 6.07 14.70 14.01
C ALA A 26 5.31 15.73 14.86
N SER A 27 5.07 16.94 14.36
CA SER A 27 4.34 17.99 15.09
C SER A 27 2.82 17.81 15.05
N ARG A 28 2.30 17.13 14.02
CA ARG A 28 0.88 16.81 13.86
C ARG A 28 0.49 15.44 14.41
N GLY A 29 1.45 14.52 14.53
CA GLY A 29 1.25 13.20 15.13
C GLY A 29 0.33 12.25 14.34
N CYS A 30 -0.31 12.70 13.25
CA CYS A 30 -1.17 11.90 12.39
C CYS A 30 -1.22 12.42 10.94
N GLU A 31 -1.37 11.49 10.00
CA GLU A 31 -1.63 11.75 8.58
C GLU A 31 -3.16 11.84 8.35
N THR A 32 -3.62 12.76 7.52
CA THR A 32 -5.03 12.81 7.10
C THR A 32 -5.34 11.71 6.09
N VAL A 33 -6.61 11.34 5.96
CA VAL A 33 -7.07 10.38 4.94
C VAL A 33 -6.68 10.83 3.53
N ALA A 34 -6.77 12.13 3.23
CA ALA A 34 -6.44 12.67 1.91
C ALA A 34 -4.94 12.57 1.57
N GLU A 35 -4.08 12.78 2.56
CA GLU A 35 -2.63 12.57 2.44
C GLU A 35 -2.32 11.09 2.22
N ALA A 36 -2.91 10.19 3.03
CA ALA A 36 -2.73 8.74 2.88
C ALA A 36 -3.19 8.24 1.50
N GLN A 37 -4.32 8.75 1.01
CA GLN A 37 -4.81 8.46 -0.35
C GLN A 37 -3.88 9.00 -1.45
N THR A 38 -3.22 10.13 -1.22
CA THR A 38 -2.23 10.70 -2.14
C THR A 38 -0.98 9.84 -2.17
N ARG A 39 -0.52 9.37 -1.01
CA ARG A 39 0.59 8.43 -0.89
C ARG A 39 0.30 7.10 -1.60
N ALA A 40 -0.89 6.53 -1.42
CA ALA A 40 -1.32 5.33 -2.15
C ALA A 40 -1.31 5.53 -3.68
N ARG A 41 -1.72 6.71 -4.17
CA ARG A 41 -1.60 7.08 -5.59
C ARG A 41 -0.16 7.19 -6.07
N GLY A 42 0.72 7.75 -5.25
CA GLY A 42 2.16 7.81 -5.54
C GLY A 42 2.76 6.42 -5.70
N VAL A 43 2.51 5.53 -4.74
CA VAL A 43 2.98 4.14 -4.78
C VAL A 43 2.41 3.38 -5.98
N ALA A 44 1.11 3.50 -6.26
CA ALA A 44 0.52 2.86 -7.45
C ALA A 44 1.20 3.31 -8.75
N LYS A 45 1.49 4.61 -8.90
CA LYS A 45 2.23 5.13 -10.07
C LYS A 45 3.65 4.58 -10.15
N TYR A 46 4.35 4.52 -9.02
CA TYR A 46 5.69 3.94 -8.94
C TYR A 46 5.71 2.47 -9.38
N LEU A 47 4.77 1.65 -8.87
CA LEU A 47 4.67 0.24 -9.23
C LEU A 47 4.40 0.06 -10.73
N MET A 48 3.48 0.83 -11.30
CA MET A 48 3.23 0.82 -12.75
C MET A 48 4.44 1.27 -13.56
N HIS A 49 5.19 2.27 -13.07
CA HIS A 49 6.42 2.72 -13.73
C HIS A 49 7.48 1.62 -13.73
N LYS A 50 7.72 0.97 -12.59
CA LYS A 50 8.65 -0.18 -12.49
C LYS A 50 8.23 -1.33 -13.40
N ALA A 51 6.97 -1.73 -13.39
CA ALA A 51 6.47 -2.80 -14.24
C ALA A 51 6.71 -2.50 -15.73
N ARG A 52 6.50 -1.26 -16.17
CA ARG A 52 6.80 -0.84 -17.55
C ARG A 52 8.29 -0.85 -17.87
N ALA A 53 9.14 -0.39 -16.95
CA ALA A 53 10.59 -0.40 -17.12
C ALA A 53 11.13 -1.84 -17.24
N MET A 54 10.61 -2.77 -16.43
CA MET A 54 10.92 -4.20 -16.52
C MET A 54 10.45 -4.79 -17.85
N ALA A 55 9.20 -4.53 -18.26
CA ALA A 55 8.66 -5.01 -19.54
C ALA A 55 9.41 -4.46 -20.77
N ALA A 56 9.97 -3.25 -20.67
CA ALA A 56 10.79 -2.63 -21.70
C ALA A 56 12.27 -3.10 -21.69
N GLY A 57 12.67 -3.89 -20.68
CA GLY A 57 14.06 -4.31 -20.48
C GLY A 57 15.00 -3.19 -20.02
N GLU A 58 14.46 -2.09 -19.50
CA GLU A 58 15.23 -0.98 -18.92
C GLU A 58 15.69 -1.28 -17.49
N GLU A 59 14.95 -2.14 -16.78
CA GLU A 59 15.29 -2.69 -15.47
C GLU A 59 15.24 -4.22 -15.47
N GLU A 60 15.95 -4.86 -14.54
CA GLU A 60 15.92 -6.31 -14.34
C GLU A 60 14.54 -6.76 -13.83
N GLU A 61 14.02 -7.86 -14.37
CA GLU A 61 12.79 -8.48 -13.88
C GLU A 61 12.98 -8.98 -12.45
N MET A 62 12.14 -8.50 -11.53
CA MET A 62 12.19 -8.88 -10.12
C MET A 62 10.82 -8.75 -9.46
N ASP A 63 10.61 -9.52 -8.40
CA ASP A 63 9.46 -9.35 -7.52
C ASP A 63 9.66 -8.14 -6.59
N VAL A 64 8.58 -7.38 -6.39
CA VAL A 64 8.56 -6.23 -5.46
C VAL A 64 7.75 -6.59 -4.22
N CYS A 65 8.44 -6.73 -3.08
CA CYS A 65 7.81 -7.00 -1.79
C CYS A 65 7.51 -5.69 -1.03
N ILE A 66 6.24 -5.46 -0.68
CA ILE A 66 5.81 -4.30 0.11
C ILE A 66 5.32 -4.77 1.47
N VAL A 67 6.00 -4.35 2.54
CA VAL A 67 5.56 -4.60 3.93
C VAL A 67 4.88 -3.34 4.46
N THR A 68 3.61 -3.44 4.84
CA THR A 68 2.81 -2.27 5.24
C THR A 68 1.61 -2.66 6.13
N HIS A 69 0.73 -1.70 6.40
CA HIS A 69 -0.41 -1.84 7.30
C HIS A 69 -1.74 -1.98 6.55
N GLY A 70 -2.71 -2.67 7.16
CA GLY A 70 -4.00 -3.01 6.52
C GLY A 70 -4.76 -1.84 5.91
N MET A 71 -4.78 -0.67 6.57
CA MET A 71 -5.44 0.52 6.02
C MET A 71 -4.76 1.02 4.73
N PHE A 72 -3.43 0.98 4.67
CA PHE A 72 -2.71 1.36 3.47
C PHE A 72 -2.90 0.34 2.34
N ILE A 73 -2.93 -0.96 2.67
CA ILE A 73 -3.28 -2.03 1.71
C ILE A 73 -4.64 -1.75 1.07
N ASP A 74 -5.67 -1.48 1.89
CA ASP A 74 -7.01 -1.17 1.37
C ASP A 74 -7.02 0.04 0.43
N MET A 75 -6.34 1.13 0.80
CA MET A 75 -6.23 2.31 -0.06
C MET A 75 -5.45 2.02 -1.35
N LEU A 76 -4.38 1.23 -1.29
CA LEU A 76 -3.57 0.87 -2.44
C LEU A 76 -4.35 -0.01 -3.41
N LEU A 77 -5.00 -1.08 -2.94
CA LEU A 77 -5.82 -1.95 -3.79
C LEU A 77 -6.96 -1.16 -4.43
N LYS A 78 -7.66 -0.30 -3.68
CA LYS A 78 -8.68 0.60 -4.27
C LYS A 78 -8.12 1.55 -5.32
N THR A 79 -6.85 1.94 -5.18
CA THR A 79 -6.16 2.77 -6.18
C THR A 79 -5.86 1.98 -7.44
N LEU A 80 -5.31 0.78 -7.30
CA LEU A 80 -4.88 -0.06 -8.43
C LEU A 80 -6.07 -0.59 -9.24
N PHE A 81 -7.19 -0.91 -8.59
CA PHE A 81 -8.39 -1.44 -9.25
C PHE A 81 -9.43 -0.37 -9.61
N ASP A 82 -9.06 0.92 -9.52
CA ASP A 82 -9.93 2.08 -9.77
C ASP A 82 -11.31 1.99 -9.05
N VAL A 83 -11.31 1.43 -7.83
CA VAL A 83 -12.54 1.29 -7.04
C VAL A 83 -12.98 2.67 -6.56
N PRO A 84 -14.23 3.11 -6.81
CA PRO A 84 -14.70 4.42 -6.39
C PRO A 84 -14.55 4.65 -4.88
N ARG A 85 -13.80 5.70 -4.51
CA ARG A 85 -13.64 6.11 -3.10
C ARG A 85 -14.79 7.05 -2.73
N THR A 86 -15.94 6.50 -2.38
CA THR A 86 -17.09 7.32 -1.93
C THR A 86 -16.86 7.81 -0.49
N ARG A 87 -17.14 9.09 -0.21
CA ARG A 87 -17.29 9.57 1.18
C ARG A 87 -18.55 8.92 1.79
N GLY A 88 -18.42 8.13 2.85
CA GLY A 88 -19.52 7.39 3.48
C GLY A 88 -19.22 5.90 3.70
N LYS A 89 -20.25 5.09 4.01
CA LYS A 89 -20.13 3.63 4.17
C LYS A 89 -19.50 3.04 2.90
N GLN A 90 -18.29 2.48 3.04
CA GLN A 90 -17.53 2.01 1.88
C GLN A 90 -18.25 0.81 1.25
N GLY A 91 -18.43 0.85 -0.08
CA GLY A 91 -19.09 -0.22 -0.83
C GLY A 91 -18.29 -1.53 -0.87
N ALA A 92 -16.97 -1.44 -0.69
CA ALA A 92 -16.06 -2.57 -0.54
C ALA A 92 -14.91 -2.21 0.41
N LEU A 93 -14.50 -3.16 1.25
CA LEU A 93 -13.38 -3.04 2.17
C LEU A 93 -12.46 -4.25 1.99
N PHE A 94 -11.18 -4.00 1.74
CA PHE A 94 -10.16 -5.05 1.71
C PHE A 94 -9.57 -5.24 3.11
N CYS A 95 -10.31 -5.97 3.96
CA CYS A 95 -9.87 -6.24 5.32
C CYS A 95 -8.73 -7.28 5.33
N SER A 96 -7.53 -6.83 5.67
CA SER A 96 -6.32 -7.65 5.73
C SER A 96 -6.12 -8.23 7.12
N GLN A 97 -5.75 -9.50 7.20
CA GLN A 97 -5.27 -10.13 8.41
C GLN A 97 -3.85 -9.66 8.74
N ASN A 98 -3.44 -9.81 10.00
CA ASN A 98 -2.07 -9.49 10.38
C ASN A 98 -1.12 -10.48 9.72
N ALA A 99 -0.03 -9.95 9.16
CA ALA A 99 0.97 -10.72 8.41
C ALA A 99 0.41 -11.53 7.23
N CYS A 100 -0.75 -11.16 6.69
CA CYS A 100 -1.24 -11.79 5.47
C CYS A 100 -0.38 -11.42 4.26
N VAL A 101 -0.36 -12.31 3.26
CA VAL A 101 0.25 -12.06 1.96
C VAL A 101 -0.84 -11.76 0.93
N HIS A 102 -0.60 -10.74 0.12
CA HIS A 102 -1.35 -10.46 -1.10
C HIS A 102 -0.39 -10.55 -2.28
N GLU A 103 -0.82 -11.14 -3.38
CA GLU A 103 -0.03 -11.27 -4.61
C GLU A 103 -0.77 -10.56 -5.74
N LEU A 104 -0.07 -9.61 -6.35
CA LEU A 104 -0.57 -8.80 -7.45
C LEU A 104 0.30 -9.05 -8.67
N HIS A 105 -0.33 -9.20 -9.82
CA HIS A 105 0.35 -9.26 -11.11
C HIS A 105 0.05 -7.99 -11.90
N LEU A 106 1.10 -7.27 -12.31
CA LEU A 106 0.99 -6.09 -13.15
C LEU A 106 1.31 -6.53 -14.58
N ASP A 107 0.30 -6.53 -15.45
CA ASP A 107 0.44 -6.92 -16.84
C ASP A 107 0.54 -5.66 -17.71
N ILE A 108 1.62 -5.54 -18.47
CA ILE A 108 1.90 -4.41 -19.36
C ILE A 108 1.67 -4.87 -20.80
N ALA A 109 0.54 -4.45 -21.37
CA ALA A 109 0.11 -4.86 -22.71
C ALA A 109 -0.04 -3.65 -23.65
N GLU A 110 0.05 -3.90 -24.96
CA GLU A 110 -0.06 -2.86 -25.99
C GLU A 110 -1.43 -2.15 -25.99
N ASP A 111 -2.49 -2.86 -25.59
CA ASP A 111 -3.87 -2.37 -25.53
C ASP A 111 -4.26 -1.77 -24.17
N GLY A 112 -3.33 -1.80 -23.21
CA GLY A 112 -3.47 -1.13 -21.92
C GLY A 112 -3.01 -2.01 -20.77
N ASP A 113 -2.43 -1.36 -19.77
CA ASP A 113 -1.96 -2.07 -18.59
C ASP A 113 -3.13 -2.56 -17.72
N SER A 114 -2.92 -3.70 -17.07
CA SER A 114 -3.88 -4.23 -16.11
C SER A 114 -3.21 -4.68 -14.82
N VAL A 115 -3.99 -4.74 -13.75
CA VAL A 115 -3.56 -5.28 -12.46
C VAL A 115 -4.47 -6.45 -12.14
N GLY A 116 -3.88 -7.61 -11.87
CA GLY A 116 -4.56 -8.81 -11.41
C GLY A 116 -4.30 -9.07 -9.93
N LEU A 117 -5.34 -9.40 -9.17
CA LEU A 117 -5.22 -9.93 -7.81
C LEU A 117 -5.15 -11.45 -7.88
N GLN A 118 -3.98 -12.03 -7.64
CA GLN A 118 -3.75 -13.48 -7.73
C GLN A 118 -4.01 -14.16 -6.37
N VAL A 119 -3.51 -13.56 -5.30
CA VAL A 119 -3.71 -14.03 -3.93
C VAL A 119 -4.20 -12.87 -3.08
N PHE A 120 -5.26 -13.09 -2.32
CA PHE A 120 -5.80 -12.12 -1.39
C PHE A 120 -5.81 -12.68 0.03
N ASN A 121 -5.16 -11.96 0.94
CA ASN A 121 -5.26 -12.18 2.37
C ASN A 121 -4.84 -13.61 2.82
N ASP A 122 -3.78 -14.14 2.22
CA ASP A 122 -3.28 -15.47 2.55
C ASP A 122 -2.53 -15.47 3.89
N VAL A 123 -2.98 -16.36 4.79
CA VAL A 123 -2.41 -16.58 6.13
C VAL A 123 -2.11 -18.06 6.37
N THR A 124 -2.10 -18.87 5.32
CA THR A 124 -1.88 -20.32 5.43
C THR A 124 -0.52 -20.66 6.02
N HIS A 125 0.47 -19.77 5.85
CA HIS A 125 1.79 -19.86 6.46
C HIS A 125 1.81 -19.59 7.99
N ILE A 126 0.72 -19.03 8.55
CA ILE A 126 0.59 -18.73 9.97
C ILE A 126 -0.20 -19.87 10.65
N PRO A 127 0.27 -20.41 11.80
CA PRO A 127 -0.50 -21.34 12.61
C PRO A 127 -1.86 -20.76 12.98
N GLU A 128 -2.92 -21.58 12.94
CA GLU A 128 -4.30 -21.10 13.07
C GLU A 128 -4.53 -20.32 14.38
N GLU A 129 -3.94 -20.79 15.47
CA GLU A 129 -3.99 -20.19 16.79
C GLU A 129 -3.30 -18.81 16.90
N ALA A 130 -2.41 -18.48 15.96
CA ALA A 130 -1.68 -17.22 15.92
C ALA A 130 -2.28 -16.24 14.89
N ARG A 131 -3.24 -16.68 14.07
CA ARG A 131 -3.91 -15.82 13.10
C ARG A 131 -4.73 -14.76 13.84
N SER A 132 -4.54 -13.52 13.44
CA SER A 132 -5.29 -12.36 13.91
C SER A 132 -5.56 -11.45 12.72
N GLY A 133 -6.55 -10.57 12.80
CA GLY A 133 -6.84 -9.66 11.70
C GLY A 133 -7.49 -8.37 12.14
N GLY A 134 -7.52 -7.41 11.22
CA GLY A 134 -8.16 -6.12 11.44
C GLY A 134 -9.64 -6.30 11.78
N THR A 135 -10.08 -5.68 12.87
CA THR A 135 -11.51 -5.44 13.10
C THR A 135 -11.99 -4.30 12.20
N VAL A 136 -13.25 -4.37 11.78
CA VAL A 136 -13.92 -3.24 11.13
C VAL A 136 -14.37 -2.17 12.13
N ASP A 137 -14.27 -2.47 13.43
CA ASP A 137 -14.57 -1.53 14.50
C ASP A 137 -13.55 -0.38 14.47
N GLY A 138 -14.05 0.86 14.39
CA GLY A 138 -13.22 2.06 14.33
C GLY A 138 -12.77 2.47 12.93
N LEU A 139 -13.02 1.68 11.86
CA LEU A 139 -12.71 2.13 10.49
C LEU A 139 -13.55 3.35 10.10
N SER A 140 -14.82 3.42 10.51
CA SER A 140 -15.61 4.63 10.32
C SER A 140 -14.96 5.84 10.99
N GLU A 141 -14.39 5.68 12.18
CA GLU A 141 -13.70 6.75 12.91
C GLU A 141 -12.33 7.09 12.30
N ALA A 142 -11.54 6.12 11.83
CA ALA A 142 -10.28 6.38 11.13
C ALA A 142 -10.48 7.12 9.79
N TYR A 143 -11.63 6.93 9.14
CA TYR A 143 -12.01 7.66 7.93
C TYR A 143 -12.81 8.95 8.19
N THR A 144 -13.40 9.16 9.37
CA THR A 144 -14.20 10.36 9.70
C THR A 144 -13.53 11.33 10.68
N ASN A 145 -12.60 10.87 11.52
CA ASN A 145 -11.84 11.69 12.45
C ASN A 145 -10.43 11.92 11.89
N GLU A 146 -10.30 12.93 11.02
CA GLU A 146 -9.04 13.40 10.45
C GLU A 146 -8.05 14.00 11.50
N GLY A 147 -7.93 13.46 12.71
CA GLY A 147 -7.07 14.08 13.72
C GLY A 147 -7.01 13.46 15.12
N SER A 148 -7.14 12.15 15.28
CA SER A 148 -6.93 11.54 16.61
C SER A 148 -6.39 10.12 16.50
N ALA A 149 -5.08 10.03 16.28
CA ALA A 149 -4.26 8.92 16.76
C ALA A 149 -3.28 9.50 17.80
#